data_AF-A0A8J6ZEQ0-F1
#
_entry.id   AF-A0A8J6ZEQ0-F1
#
_cell.length_a   1.000
_cell.length_b   1.000
_cell.length_c   1.000
_cell.angle_alpha   90.00
_cell.angle_beta   90.00
_cell.angle_gamma   90.00
#
_symmetry.space_group_name_H-M   'P 1'
#
loop_
_entity.id
_entity.type
_entity.pdbx_description
1 polymer ?
#
loop_
_entity_poly.entity_id
_entity_poly.type
_entity_poly.pdbx_seq_one_letter_code
_entity_poly.pdbx_strand_id
1 'polypeptide(L)'
;MSASCWQMMISGWELERFVDEIFRRHIALKQPDYLDAFDHVSNAFTGFQYEIFITWRKIFDDYCTWIFSFLLDVTEEVLARTNLRQIDNPRKYRVVSFFAERLLTVWLRKNPVRIKNCPSCFARACEIFGR
;
A
#
# COMPACT_ATOMS: atom_id res chain seq x y z
N MET A 1 11.68 14.24 14.81
CA MET A 1 11.37 13.58 13.53
C MET A 1 9.92 13.17 13.61
N SER A 2 9.02 13.84 12.89
CA SER A 2 7.58 13.53 12.94
C SER A 2 7.37 12.15 12.33
N ALA A 3 6.74 11.26 13.09
CA ALA A 3 6.44 9.93 12.60
C ALA A 3 5.52 10.04 11.38
N SER A 4 5.86 9.45 10.23
CA SER A 4 4.97 9.50 9.06
C SER A 4 3.62 8.87 9.42
N CYS A 5 2.53 9.28 8.75
CA CYS A 5 1.20 8.67 8.95
C CYS A 5 1.24 7.14 8.91
N TRP A 6 2.22 6.58 8.19
CA TRP A 6 2.37 5.17 7.93
C TRP A 6 3.00 4.37 9.08
N GLN A 7 3.87 5.00 9.87
CA GLN A 7 4.42 4.41 11.10
C GLN A 7 3.33 4.07 12.12
N MET A 8 2.16 4.71 12.03
CA MET A 8 1.02 4.38 12.90
C MET A 8 0.33 3.06 12.52
N MET A 9 0.46 2.59 11.27
CA MET A 9 -0.26 1.39 10.80
C MET A 9 0.50 0.09 11.08
N ILE A 10 1.82 0.08 10.90
CA ILE A 10 2.69 -1.07 11.15
C ILE A 10 3.37 -0.83 12.50
N SER A 11 3.06 -1.64 13.51
CA SER A 11 3.54 -1.41 14.88
C SER A 11 5.01 -1.80 15.10
N GLY A 12 5.91 -1.48 14.16
CA GLY A 12 7.34 -1.78 14.24
C GLY A 12 8.16 -1.06 13.16
N TRP A 13 9.08 -0.20 13.60
CA TRP A 13 9.90 0.69 12.75
C TRP A 13 10.88 -0.07 11.85
N GLU A 14 11.45 -1.17 12.36
CA GLU A 14 12.45 -1.96 11.64
C GLU A 14 11.82 -2.77 10.50
N LEU A 15 10.67 -3.39 10.75
CA LEU A 15 9.93 -4.13 9.73
C LEU A 15 9.44 -3.20 8.62
N GLU A 16 8.93 -2.01 8.97
CA GLU A 16 8.50 -1.04 7.98
C GLU A 16 9.67 -0.62 7.07
N ARG A 17 10.80 -0.20 7.65
CA ARG A 17 11.98 0.22 6.87
C ARG A 17 12.47 -0.91 5.96
N PHE A 18 12.53 -2.12 6.48
CA PHE A 18 12.96 -3.28 5.72
C PHE A 18 12.07 -3.55 4.51
N VAL A 19 10.74 -3.50 4.70
CA VAL A 19 9.77 -3.73 3.61
C VAL A 19 9.79 -2.57 2.61
N ASP A 20 9.89 -1.32 3.08
CA ASP A 20 10.02 -0.13 2.22
C ASP A 20 11.25 -0.21 1.30
N GLU A 21 12.41 -0.63 1.84
CA GLU A 21 13.64 -0.83 1.07
C GLU A 21 13.47 -1.89 -0.04
N ILE A 22 12.76 -2.99 0.26
CA ILE A 22 12.46 -4.03 -0.74
C ILE A 22 11.57 -3.45 -1.84
N PHE A 23 10.48 -2.78 -1.48
CA PHE A 23 9.58 -2.15 -2.46
C PHE A 23 10.33 -1.17 -3.35
N ARG A 24 11.10 -0.26 -2.75
CA ARG A 24 11.90 0.74 -3.46
C ARG A 24 12.83 0.11 -4.47
N ARG A 25 13.52 -0.98 -4.09
CA ARG A 25 14.44 -1.71 -4.98
C ARG A 25 13.72 -2.37 -6.15
N HIS A 26 12.60 -3.05 -5.90
CA HIS A 26 11.83 -3.70 -6.98
C HIS A 26 11.20 -2.69 -7.93
N ILE A 27 10.71 -1.56 -7.43
CA ILE A 27 10.21 -0.45 -8.24
C ILE A 27 11.36 0.11 -9.10
N ALA A 28 12.54 0.35 -8.53
CA ALA A 28 13.70 0.83 -9.30
C ALA A 28 14.11 -0.14 -10.43
N LEU A 29 13.91 -1.45 -10.26
CA LEU A 29 14.25 -2.47 -11.26
C LEU A 29 13.18 -2.62 -12.34
N LYS A 30 11.89 -2.62 -11.96
CA LYS A 30 10.76 -2.98 -12.85
C LYS A 30 10.01 -1.77 -13.40
N GLN A 31 9.92 -0.70 -12.60
CA GLN A 31 9.11 0.48 -12.85
C GLN A 31 9.86 1.77 -12.43
N PRO A 32 11.08 2.03 -12.95
CA PRO A 32 11.96 3.10 -12.46
C PRO A 32 11.31 4.50 -12.52
N ASP A 33 10.43 4.72 -13.49
CA ASP A 33 9.70 5.99 -13.65
C ASP A 33 8.79 6.36 -12.47
N TYR A 34 8.49 5.40 -11.59
CA TYR A 34 7.66 5.58 -10.40
C TYR A 34 8.48 5.83 -9.12
N LEU A 35 9.81 5.76 -9.18
CA LEU A 35 10.67 5.85 -8.00
C LEU A 35 10.52 7.20 -7.28
N ASP A 36 10.51 8.31 -8.02
CA ASP A 36 10.29 9.65 -7.45
C ASP A 36 8.92 9.79 -6.79
N ALA A 37 7.88 9.18 -7.38
CA ALA A 37 6.54 9.19 -6.82
C ALA A 37 6.47 8.33 -5.55
N PHE A 38 7.16 7.19 -5.54
CA PHE A 38 7.27 6.30 -4.38
C PHE A 38 7.97 7.00 -3.22
N ASP A 39 9.17 7.55 -3.45
CA ASP A 39 9.96 8.25 -2.43
C ASP A 39 9.20 9.45 -1.85
N HIS A 40 8.43 10.17 -2.68
CA HIS A 40 7.58 11.25 -2.20
C HIS A 40 6.46 10.74 -1.29
N VAL A 41 5.72 9.70 -1.70
CA VAL A 41 4.59 9.16 -0.94
C VAL A 41 5.08 8.52 0.36
N SER A 42 6.25 7.87 0.36
CA SER A 42 6.80 7.26 1.58
C SER A 42 7.18 8.28 2.65
N ASN A 43 7.48 9.52 2.26
CA ASN A 43 7.74 10.63 3.18
C ASN A 43 6.50 11.51 3.45
N ALA A 44 5.38 11.26 2.78
CA ALA A 44 4.16 12.07 2.90
C ALA A 44 3.27 11.63 4.08
N PHE A 45 2.54 12.59 4.62
CA PHE A 45 1.53 12.39 5.68
C PHE A 45 0.13 12.09 5.16
N THR A 46 -0.09 12.24 3.85
CA THR A 46 -1.41 12.17 3.23
C THR A 46 -1.38 11.18 2.08
N GLY A 47 -2.41 10.36 1.96
CA GLY A 47 -2.59 9.42 0.86
C GLY A 47 -3.99 8.83 0.86
N PHE A 48 -4.34 8.16 -0.23
CA PHE A 48 -5.54 7.31 -0.28
C PHE A 48 -5.26 6.04 0.52
N GLN A 49 -6.21 5.67 1.38
CA GLN A 49 -6.16 4.49 2.24
C GLN A 49 -7.28 3.51 1.89
N TYR A 50 -7.20 2.27 2.40
CA TYR A 50 -8.24 1.24 2.31
C TYR A 50 -8.43 0.55 0.95
N GLU A 51 -7.70 0.94 -0.10
CA GLU A 51 -7.90 0.44 -1.48
C GLU A 51 -9.37 0.51 -1.99
N ILE A 52 -10.17 1.43 -1.46
CA ILE A 52 -11.56 1.61 -1.89
C ILE A 52 -11.61 2.71 -2.94
N PHE A 53 -11.92 2.34 -4.19
CA PHE A 53 -12.10 3.31 -5.27
C PHE A 53 -13.07 2.77 -6.33
N ILE A 54 -13.65 3.71 -7.09
CA ILE A 54 -14.50 3.40 -8.25
C ILE A 54 -13.83 4.07 -9.45
N THR A 55 -13.63 3.31 -10.53
CA THR A 55 -12.95 3.81 -11.72
C THR A 55 -13.44 3.12 -12.98
N TRP A 56 -13.02 3.62 -14.14
CA TRP A 56 -13.21 2.95 -15.43
C TRP A 56 -12.33 1.72 -15.52
N ARG A 57 -12.83 0.67 -16.19
CA ARG A 57 -12.10 -0.61 -16.36
C ARG A 57 -10.66 -0.42 -16.83
N LYS A 58 -10.44 0.43 -17.84
CA LYS A 58 -9.08 0.71 -18.37
C LYS A 58 -8.10 1.18 -17.29
N ILE A 59 -8.53 2.11 -16.43
CA ILE A 59 -7.69 2.65 -15.35
C ILE A 59 -7.38 1.56 -14.32
N PHE A 60 -8.37 0.73 -13.99
CA PHE A 60 -8.18 -0.40 -13.08
C PHE A 60 -7.19 -1.43 -13.66
N ASP A 61 -7.31 -1.78 -14.93
CA ASP A 61 -6.45 -2.75 -15.61
C ASP A 61 -5.01 -2.21 -15.72
N ASP A 62 -4.83 -0.93 -16.03
CA ASP A 62 -3.53 -0.25 -16.09
C ASP A 62 -2.87 -0.23 -14.69
N TYR A 63 -3.64 0.05 -13.64
CA TYR A 63 -3.16 -0.03 -12.25
C TYR A 63 -2.76 -1.45 -11.85
N CYS A 64 -3.61 -2.44 -12.12
CA CYS A 64 -3.34 -3.85 -11.80
C CYS A 64 -2.09 -4.35 -12.52
N THR A 65 -1.95 -4.02 -13.81
CA THR A 65 -0.77 -4.36 -14.60
C THR A 65 0.50 -3.77 -13.98
N TRP A 66 0.43 -2.52 -13.52
CA TRP A 66 1.57 -1.87 -12.87
C TRP A 66 1.89 -2.50 -11.51
N ILE A 67 0.93 -2.62 -10.60
CA ILE A 67 1.19 -3.10 -9.22
C ILE A 67 1.66 -4.56 -9.23
N PHE A 68 1.02 -5.44 -10.01
CA PHE A 68 1.39 -6.84 -10.07
C PHE A 68 2.68 -7.10 -10.86
N SER A 69 3.25 -6.10 -11.54
CA SER A 69 4.56 -6.25 -12.19
C SER A 69 5.72 -6.46 -11.20
N PHE A 70 5.51 -6.14 -9.92
CA PHE A 70 6.51 -6.33 -8.86
C PHE A 70 5.95 -6.82 -7.51
N LEU A 71 4.66 -6.68 -7.23
CA LEU A 71 4.10 -6.97 -5.90
C LEU A 71 4.31 -8.43 -5.46
N LEU A 72 4.21 -9.39 -6.36
CA LEU A 72 4.42 -10.82 -6.04
C LEU A 72 5.89 -11.09 -5.68
N ASP A 73 6.83 -10.62 -6.51
CA ASP A 73 8.28 -10.73 -6.27
C ASP A 73 8.67 -10.10 -4.91
N VAL A 74 8.10 -8.94 -4.58
CA VAL A 74 8.28 -8.28 -3.28
C VAL A 74 7.72 -9.13 -2.15
N THR A 75 6.52 -9.68 -2.31
CA THR A 75 5.87 -10.51 -1.29
C THR A 75 6.70 -11.74 -0.96
N GLU A 76 7.17 -12.45 -1.98
CA GLU A 76 8.02 -13.63 -1.82
C GLU A 76 9.32 -13.28 -1.09
N GLU A 77 9.97 -12.18 -1.46
CA GLU A 77 11.20 -11.74 -0.82
C GLU A 77 10.99 -11.37 0.66
N VAL A 78 9.93 -10.62 0.97
CA VAL A 78 9.60 -10.24 2.36
C VAL A 78 9.38 -11.50 3.20
N LEU A 79 8.65 -12.49 2.69
CA LEU A 79 8.40 -13.75 3.38
C LEU A 79 9.67 -14.59 3.55
N ALA A 80 10.56 -14.60 2.56
CA ALA A 80 11.82 -15.35 2.61
C ALA A 80 12.84 -14.73 3.59
N ARG A 81 12.88 -13.40 3.67
CA ARG A 81 13.90 -12.67 4.44
C ARG A 81 13.42 -12.24 5.83
N THR A 82 12.13 -12.36 6.12
CA THR A 82 11.56 -11.99 7.43
C THR A 82 10.99 -13.21 8.14
N ASN A 83 11.49 -13.49 9.35
CA ASN A 83 10.83 -14.45 10.22
C ASN A 83 9.63 -13.82 10.93
N LEU A 84 8.51 -13.69 10.21
CA LEU A 84 7.28 -13.12 10.75
C LEU A 84 6.85 -13.82 12.05
N ARG A 85 7.13 -15.11 12.25
CA ARG A 85 6.69 -15.82 13.47
C ARG A 85 7.24 -15.21 14.76
N GLN A 86 8.42 -14.60 14.73
CA GLN A 86 9.08 -14.01 15.90
C GLN A 86 8.54 -12.63 16.30
N ILE A 87 7.76 -11.97 15.44
CA ILE A 87 7.25 -10.62 15.71
C ILE A 87 5.97 -10.71 16.54
N ASP A 88 5.93 -10.15 17.75
CA ASP A 88 4.75 -10.19 18.62
C ASP A 88 3.71 -9.13 18.22
N ASN A 89 3.17 -9.26 17.01
CA ASN A 89 2.08 -8.43 16.51
C ASN A 89 1.30 -9.17 15.41
N PRO A 90 -0.01 -9.43 15.57
CA PRO A 90 -0.79 -10.14 14.55
C PRO A 90 -0.88 -9.39 13.20
N ARG A 91 -0.68 -8.06 13.17
CA ARG A 91 -0.70 -7.26 11.93
C ARG A 91 0.44 -7.57 10.97
N LYS A 92 1.52 -8.21 11.45
CA LYS A 92 2.70 -8.58 10.66
C LYS A 92 2.38 -9.36 9.39
N TYR A 93 1.33 -10.18 9.40
CA TYR A 93 0.93 -10.98 8.23
C TYR A 93 0.31 -10.16 7.11
N ARG A 94 -0.12 -8.92 7.40
CA ARG A 94 -0.67 -7.99 6.41
C ARG A 94 0.29 -6.84 6.06
N VAL A 95 1.56 -6.95 6.46
CA VAL A 95 2.54 -5.87 6.24
C VAL A 95 2.60 -5.48 4.77
N VAL A 96 2.68 -6.46 3.86
CA VAL A 96 2.72 -6.21 2.41
C VAL A 96 1.42 -5.56 1.92
N SER A 97 0.25 -5.98 2.44
CA SER A 97 -1.03 -5.38 2.10
C SER A 97 -1.13 -3.92 2.55
N PHE A 98 -0.65 -3.59 3.76
CA PHE A 98 -0.58 -2.21 4.22
C PHE A 98 0.34 -1.34 3.36
N PHE A 99 1.41 -1.93 2.83
CA PHE A 99 2.26 -1.25 1.85
C PHE A 99 1.57 -1.10 0.49
N ALA A 100 0.82 -2.11 0.04
CA ALA A 100 0.06 -2.05 -1.21
C ALA A 100 -0.95 -0.90 -1.22
N GLU A 101 -1.61 -0.61 -0.08
CA GLU A 101 -2.50 0.55 0.06
C GLU A 101 -1.82 1.89 -0.33
N ARG A 102 -0.51 2.02 -0.06
CA ARG A 102 0.29 3.21 -0.42
C ARG A 102 0.53 3.31 -1.92
N LEU A 103 0.65 2.16 -2.59
CA LEU A 103 1.00 2.08 -4.01
C LEU A 103 -0.09 2.68 -4.91
N LEU A 104 -1.36 2.65 -4.49
CA LEU A 104 -2.41 3.36 -5.19
C LEU A 104 -2.11 4.87 -5.27
N THR A 105 -1.67 5.48 -4.15
CA THR A 105 -1.31 6.91 -4.13
C THR A 105 -0.09 7.18 -5.01
N VAL A 106 0.89 6.28 -5.03
CA VAL A 106 2.07 6.37 -5.92
C VAL A 106 1.64 6.37 -7.38
N TRP A 107 0.79 5.42 -7.76
CA TRP A 107 0.29 5.29 -9.13
C TRP A 107 -0.52 6.52 -9.56
N LEU A 108 -1.43 7.00 -8.70
CA LEU A 108 -2.24 8.19 -8.96
C LEU A 108 -1.41 9.47 -9.06
N ARG A 109 -0.28 9.55 -8.35
CA ARG A 109 0.63 10.71 -8.44
C ARG A 109 1.37 10.75 -9.77
N LYS A 110 1.79 9.59 -10.28
CA LYS A 110 2.52 9.48 -11.55
C LYS A 110 1.59 9.61 -12.77
N ASN A 111 0.38 9.07 -12.68
CA ASN A 111 -0.55 9.01 -13.80
C ASN A 111 -1.57 10.15 -13.75
N PRO A 112 -1.75 10.90 -14.85
CA PRO A 112 -2.71 12.01 -14.90
C PRO A 112 -4.14 11.48 -14.99
N VAL A 113 -4.78 11.26 -13.84
CA VAL A 113 -6.20 10.89 -13.75
C VAL A 113 -7.00 11.95 -13.01
N ARG A 114 -8.27 12.12 -13.40
CA ARG A 114 -9.19 13.02 -12.70
C ARG A 114 -9.75 12.31 -11.46
N ILE A 115 -9.43 12.83 -10.29
CA ILE A 115 -9.82 12.23 -9.00
C ILE A 115 -10.95 13.06 -8.38
N LYS A 116 -11.99 12.37 -7.91
CA LYS A 116 -13.06 12.96 -7.10
C LYS A 116 -13.11 12.25 -5.75
N ASN A 117 -12.88 13.00 -4.67
CA ASN A 117 -13.00 12.47 -3.32
C ASN A 117 -14.48 12.27 -2.98
N CYS A 118 -14.82 11.08 -2.50
CA CYS A 118 -16.17 10.75 -2.03
C CYS A 118 -16.09 10.44 -0.52
N PRO A 119 -16.99 10.98 0.32
CA PRO A 119 -17.05 10.61 1.72
C PRO A 119 -17.27 9.10 1.86
N SER A 120 -16.43 8.43 2.65
CA SER A 120 -16.65 7.05 3.03
C SER A 120 -17.64 7.00 4.20
N CYS A 121 -18.64 6.14 4.10
CA CYS A 121 -19.60 5.91 5.17
C CYS A 121 -19.21 4.62 5.91
N PHE A 122 -18.98 4.70 7.22
CA PHE A 122 -18.86 3.52 8.06
C PHE A 122 -20.26 3.13 8.55
N ALA A 123 -20.85 2.12 7.92
CA ALA A 123 -22.10 1.56 8.40
C ALA A 123 -21.82 0.69 9.64
N ARG A 124 -22.50 0.98 10.74
CA ARG A 124 -22.56 0.03 11.87
C ARG A 124 -23.31 -1.21 11.39
N ALA A 125 -22.90 -2.39 11.86
CA ALA A 125 -23.55 -3.65 11.50
C ALA A 125 -25.07 -3.49 11.54
N CYS A 126 -25.74 -3.74 10.41
CA CYS A 126 -27.15 -4.04 10.46
C CYS A 126 -27.26 -5.32 11.28
N GLU A 127 -27.81 -5.23 12.49
CA GLU A 127 -28.50 -6.37 13.06
C GLU A 127 -29.53 -6.76 12.00
N ILE A 128 -29.29 -7.88 11.33
CA ILE A 128 -30.28 -8.49 10.47
C ILE A 128 -31.38 -8.94 11.44
N PHE A 129 -32.30 -8.03 11.76
CA PHE A 129 -33.53 -8.35 12.47
C PHE A 129 -34.30 -9.31 11.57
N GLY A 130 -34.14 -10.61 11.83
CA GLY A 130 -34.70 -11.62 10.94
C GLY A 130 -34.34 -13.07 11.26
N ARG A 131 -34.41 -13.50 12.53
CA ARG A 131 -35.21 -14.65 13.01
C ARG A 131 -34.93 -14.94 14.48
#